data_AF-A0A820MSX8-F1
#
_entry.id   AF-A0A820MSX8-F1
#
_cell.length_a   1.000
_cell.length_b   1.000
_cell.length_c   1.000
_cell.angle_alpha   90.00
_cell.angle_beta   90.00
_cell.angle_gamma   90.00
#
_symmetry.space_group_name_H-M   'P 1'
#
loop_
_entity.id
_entity.type
_entity.pdbx_description
1 polymer ?
#
loop_
_entity_poly.entity_id
_entity_poly.type
_entity_poly.pdbx_seq_one_letter_code
_entity_poly.pdbx_strand_id
1 'polypeptide(L)'
;EIVSNLKYFSLISFDKTIEYDTKIVPLLRHVSKLEKLALSLIVDRRNSFIDGNHLVNDVLSEMSHLHTFIFNIITNKVIIEEEFLPTRDNILRPLIEKGYNADCYTDYCTINKGQCHIYSLPFTLERMDVFTNKFPDSCLFVNVR
;
A
#
# COMPACT_ATOMS: atom_id res chain seq x y z
N GLU A 1 21.10 -16.52 -12.11
CA GLU A 1 20.80 -15.28 -12.87
C GLU A 1 19.61 -15.53 -13.79
N ILE A 2 18.41 -15.04 -13.46
CA ILE A 2 17.21 -15.25 -14.31
C ILE A 2 16.48 -13.92 -14.60
N VAL A 3 16.82 -12.82 -13.92
CA VAL A 3 15.92 -11.64 -13.83
C VAL A 3 16.33 -10.47 -14.75
N SER A 4 17.34 -10.63 -15.63
CA SER A 4 17.91 -9.48 -16.35
C SER A 4 16.98 -8.83 -17.39
N ASN A 5 15.87 -9.47 -17.78
CA ASN A 5 14.96 -8.97 -18.82
C ASN A 5 13.48 -8.86 -18.40
N LEU A 6 13.15 -8.93 -17.11
CA LEU A 6 11.76 -8.82 -16.68
C LEU A 6 11.31 -7.35 -16.76
N LYS A 7 10.38 -7.07 -17.68
CA LYS A 7 9.77 -5.73 -17.86
C LYS A 7 8.49 -5.55 -17.05
N TYR A 8 7.76 -6.64 -16.82
CA TYR A 8 6.45 -6.64 -16.19
C TYR A 8 6.41 -7.69 -15.07
N PHE A 9 5.92 -7.29 -13.91
CA PHE A 9 5.78 -8.19 -12.77
C PHE A 9 4.49 -7.89 -12.01
N SER A 10 3.85 -8.95 -11.54
CA SER A 10 2.68 -8.85 -10.68
C SER A 10 2.90 -9.74 -9.47
N LEU A 11 2.85 -9.14 -8.28
CA LEU A 11 2.93 -9.85 -7.02
C LEU A 11 1.61 -9.68 -6.29
N ILE A 12 0.90 -10.79 -6.15
CA ILE A 12 -0.41 -10.84 -5.51
C ILE A 12 -0.33 -11.86 -4.38
N SER A 13 -0.59 -11.41 -3.15
CA SER A 13 -0.71 -12.27 -1.98
C SER A 13 -2.15 -12.20 -1.47
N PHE A 14 -2.87 -13.31 -1.62
CA PHE A 14 -4.22 -13.46 -1.06
C PHE A 14 -4.18 -13.74 0.45
N ASP A 15 -3.08 -14.34 0.92
CA ASP A 15 -2.84 -14.58 2.34
C ASP A 15 -2.12 -13.40 2.99
N LYS A 16 -2.31 -13.30 4.31
CA LYS A 16 -1.63 -12.32 5.15
C LYS A 16 -0.14 -12.65 5.25
N THR A 17 0.71 -11.64 5.08
CA THR A 17 2.16 -11.77 5.25
C THR A 17 2.69 -10.83 6.33
N ILE A 18 3.72 -11.27 7.06
CA ILE A 18 4.51 -10.41 7.97
C ILE A 18 5.86 -10.03 7.36
N GLU A 19 6.12 -10.47 6.12
CA GLU A 19 7.45 -10.47 5.50
C GLU A 19 7.64 -9.31 4.49
N TYR A 20 6.89 -8.21 4.66
CA TYR A 20 6.97 -7.08 3.73
C TYR A 20 8.39 -6.50 3.67
N ASP A 21 8.96 -6.12 4.82
CA ASP A 21 10.29 -5.48 4.86
C ASP A 21 11.43 -6.47 4.58
N THR A 22 11.26 -7.73 5.01
CA THR A 22 12.31 -8.76 5.00
C THR A 22 12.38 -9.57 3.71
N LYS A 23 11.28 -9.68 2.95
CA LYS A 23 11.21 -10.49 1.72
C LYS A 23 10.67 -9.72 0.53
N ILE A 24 9.56 -8.99 0.70
CA ILE A 24 8.91 -8.32 -0.43
C ILE A 24 9.74 -7.14 -0.93
N VAL A 25 10.13 -6.21 -0.05
CA VAL A 25 10.96 -5.06 -0.43
C VAL A 25 12.29 -5.52 -1.07
N PRO A 26 13.05 -6.47 -0.49
CA PRO A 26 14.23 -7.01 -1.16
C PRO A 26 13.91 -7.61 -2.53
N LEU A 27 12.87 -8.43 -2.67
CA LEU A 27 12.47 -9.00 -3.96
C LEU A 27 12.23 -7.90 -5.00
N LEU A 28 11.45 -6.87 -4.64
CA LEU A 28 11.15 -5.74 -5.51
C LEU A 28 12.42 -5.00 -5.95
N ARG A 29 13.39 -4.80 -5.04
CA ARG A 29 14.68 -4.19 -5.38
C ARG A 29 15.51 -5.03 -6.37
N HIS A 30 15.40 -6.36 -6.34
CA HIS A 30 16.07 -7.23 -7.33
C HIS A 30 15.44 -7.14 -8.73
N VAL A 31 14.17 -6.70 -8.82
CA VAL A 31 13.46 -6.45 -10.08
C VAL A 31 13.34 -4.94 -10.37
N SER A 32 14.34 -4.14 -9.98
CA SER A 32 14.25 -2.67 -10.07
C SER A 32 14.15 -2.10 -11.49
N LYS A 33 14.47 -2.90 -12.52
CA LYS A 33 14.40 -2.52 -13.94
C LYS A 33 13.01 -2.67 -14.56
N LEU A 34 11.99 -2.98 -13.75
CA LEU A 34 10.62 -3.11 -14.23
C LEU A 34 10.11 -1.81 -14.86
N GLU A 35 9.37 -1.98 -15.94
CA GLU A 35 8.58 -0.93 -16.60
C GLU A 35 7.17 -0.85 -16.00
N LYS A 36 6.61 -2.00 -15.61
CA LYS A 36 5.31 -2.10 -14.92
C LYS A 36 5.34 -3.05 -13.73
N LEU A 37 4.72 -2.63 -12.63
CA LEU A 37 4.54 -3.40 -11.41
C LEU A 37 3.09 -3.34 -10.95
N ALA A 38 2.49 -4.51 -10.71
CA ALA A 38 1.25 -4.62 -9.97
C ALA A 38 1.52 -5.28 -8.60
N LEU A 39 1.11 -4.63 -7.52
CA LEU A 39 1.38 -5.09 -6.16
C LEU A 39 0.08 -5.16 -5.36
N SER A 40 -0.39 -6.37 -5.04
CA SER A 40 -1.56 -6.57 -4.18
C SER A 40 -1.20 -7.41 -2.98
N LEU A 41 -1.31 -6.84 -1.79
CA LEU A 41 -0.80 -7.45 -0.55
C LEU A 41 -1.73 -7.21 0.63
N ILE A 42 -1.78 -8.18 1.53
CA ILE A 42 -2.31 -8.00 2.89
C ILE A 42 -1.15 -8.22 3.86
N VAL A 43 -0.72 -7.17 4.53
CA VAL A 43 0.41 -7.17 5.45
C VAL A 43 -0.09 -7.05 6.88
N ASP A 44 0.35 -7.94 7.77
CA ASP A 44 -0.09 -7.98 9.18
C ASP A 44 1.08 -7.68 10.12
N ARG A 45 0.78 -7.24 11.34
CA ARG A 45 1.76 -7.11 12.46
C ARG A 45 2.95 -6.18 12.17
N ARG A 46 2.68 -4.98 11.65
CA ARG A 46 3.66 -3.88 11.56
C ARG A 46 3.54 -2.91 12.73
N ASN A 47 4.56 -2.07 12.91
CA ASN A 47 4.54 -0.92 13.82
C ASN A 47 4.14 0.39 13.12
N SER A 48 3.93 0.36 11.80
CA SER A 48 3.48 1.48 10.98
C SER A 48 2.64 0.99 9.79
N PHE A 49 1.78 1.87 9.27
CA PHE A 49 1.13 1.61 7.98
C PHE A 49 2.16 1.58 6.86
N ILE A 50 1.85 0.85 5.79
CA ILE A 50 2.53 1.06 4.51
C ILE A 50 1.85 2.27 3.88
N ASP A 51 2.47 3.43 4.06
CA ASP A 51 1.99 4.71 3.55
C ASP A 51 2.74 5.10 2.26
N GLY A 52 2.43 6.28 1.73
CA GLY A 52 3.10 6.81 0.55
C GLY A 52 4.61 6.99 0.74
N ASN A 53 5.08 7.32 1.95
CA ASN A 53 6.52 7.42 2.21
C ASN A 53 7.20 6.06 2.10
N HIS A 54 6.60 5.01 2.67
CA HIS A 54 7.13 3.65 2.54
C HIS A 54 7.20 3.24 1.07
N LEU A 55 6.13 3.41 0.30
CA LEU A 55 6.14 3.05 -1.12
C LEU A 55 7.15 3.87 -1.93
N VAL A 56 7.26 5.16 -1.66
CA VAL A 56 8.25 6.02 -2.33
C VAL A 56 9.67 5.59 -2.00
N ASN A 57 9.97 5.33 -0.73
CA ASN A 57 11.33 5.06 -0.28
C ASN A 57 11.78 3.61 -0.52
N ASP A 58 10.88 2.65 -0.40
CA ASP A 58 11.24 1.22 -0.47
C ASP A 58 11.12 0.64 -1.88
N VAL A 59 10.23 1.23 -2.70
CA VAL A 59 9.89 0.71 -4.03
C VAL A 59 10.27 1.72 -5.11
N LEU A 60 9.68 2.92 -5.08
CA LEU A 60 9.74 3.83 -6.24
C LEU A 60 11.08 4.55 -6.41
N SER A 61 11.83 4.78 -5.32
CA SER A 61 13.15 5.41 -5.33
C SER A 61 14.17 4.62 -6.16
N GLU A 62 14.09 3.29 -6.12
CA GLU A 62 15.03 2.37 -6.78
C GLU A 62 14.55 1.96 -8.19
N MET A 63 13.29 2.21 -8.53
CA MET A 63 12.64 1.75 -9.77
C MET A 63 12.55 2.85 -10.82
N SER A 64 13.69 3.34 -11.30
CA SER A 64 13.75 4.49 -12.24
C SER A 64 13.08 4.27 -13.61
N HIS A 65 12.86 3.01 -14.00
CA HIS A 65 12.21 2.66 -15.27
C HIS A 65 10.70 2.43 -15.13
N LEU A 66 10.18 2.45 -13.90
CA LEU A 66 8.79 2.13 -13.61
C LEU A 66 7.89 3.29 -14.00
N HIS A 67 7.11 3.08 -15.07
CA HIS A 67 6.15 4.07 -15.56
C HIS A 67 4.71 3.69 -15.23
N THR A 68 4.46 2.46 -14.78
CA THR A 68 3.15 2.01 -14.34
C THR A 68 3.27 1.25 -13.03
N PHE A 69 2.73 1.82 -11.96
CA PHE A 69 2.63 1.19 -10.66
C PHE A 69 1.16 1.11 -10.25
N ILE A 70 0.64 -0.11 -10.19
CA ILE A 70 -0.72 -0.41 -9.73
C ILE A 70 -0.56 -1.08 -8.38
N PHE A 71 -1.29 -0.63 -7.37
CA PHE A 71 -1.19 -1.24 -6.05
C PHE A 71 -2.51 -1.28 -5.30
N ASN A 72 -2.62 -2.28 -4.44
CA ASN A 72 -3.73 -2.56 -3.55
C ASN A 72 -3.15 -3.19 -2.27
N ILE A 73 -2.85 -2.38 -1.26
CA ILE A 73 -2.11 -2.80 -0.09
C ILE A 73 -2.95 -2.54 1.16
N ILE A 74 -3.24 -3.62 1.88
CA ILE A 74 -3.92 -3.58 3.16
C ILE A 74 -2.87 -3.83 4.24
N THR A 75 -2.80 -2.93 5.21
CA THR A 75 -1.99 -3.05 6.42
C THR A 75 -2.92 -3.30 7.59
N ASN A 76 -2.77 -4.45 8.24
CA ASN A 76 -3.64 -4.94 9.31
C ASN A 76 -2.89 -5.01 10.65
N LYS A 77 -3.66 -4.85 11.74
CA LYS A 77 -3.20 -4.93 13.14
C LYS A 77 -1.93 -4.13 13.40
N VAL A 78 -1.87 -2.92 12.85
CA VAL A 78 -0.72 -2.04 13.06
C VAL A 78 -0.79 -1.45 14.46
N ILE A 79 0.29 -1.56 15.22
CA ILE A 79 0.37 -0.95 16.55
C ILE A 79 0.82 0.51 16.38
N ILE A 80 -0.06 1.47 16.64
CA ILE A 80 0.19 2.91 16.45
C ILE A 80 -0.18 3.63 17.73
N GLU A 81 0.71 4.45 18.27
CA GLU A 81 0.41 5.32 19.42
C GLU A 81 -0.65 6.36 19.05
N GLU A 82 -1.63 6.61 19.94
CA GLU A 82 -2.78 7.50 19.65
C GLU A 82 -2.38 8.92 19.23
N GLU A 83 -1.24 9.43 19.70
CA GLU A 83 -0.72 10.76 19.37
C GLU A 83 -0.19 10.87 17.93
N PHE A 84 -0.01 9.74 17.24
CA PHE A 84 0.63 9.65 15.93
C PHE A 84 -0.25 9.01 14.86
N LEU A 85 -1.58 9.06 15.01
CA LEU A 85 -2.49 8.52 14.01
C LEU A 85 -2.37 9.31 12.69
N PRO A 86 -1.90 8.69 11.59
CA PRO A 86 -1.68 9.40 10.35
C PRO A 86 -3.03 9.77 9.70
N THR A 87 -3.12 11.00 9.21
CA THR A 87 -4.26 11.43 8.40
C THR A 87 -4.16 10.87 6.98
N ARG A 88 -5.28 10.88 6.24
CA ARG A 88 -5.30 10.56 4.80
C ARG A 88 -4.24 11.33 4.02
N ASP A 89 -4.08 12.62 4.32
CA ASP A 89 -3.09 13.46 3.65
C ASP A 89 -1.65 13.06 3.99
N ASN A 90 -1.39 12.66 5.26
CA ASN A 90 -0.08 12.11 5.61
C ASN A 90 0.23 10.83 4.83
N ILE A 91 -0.78 9.98 4.61
CA ILE A 91 -0.63 8.71 3.91
C ILE A 91 -0.41 8.91 2.40
N LEU A 92 -1.16 9.81 1.77
CA LEU A 92 -1.21 9.92 0.31
C LEU A 92 -0.27 10.98 -0.29
N ARG A 93 0.04 12.05 0.44
CA ARG A 93 0.80 13.20 -0.11
C ARG A 93 2.06 12.78 -0.88
N PRO A 94 2.93 11.86 -0.38
CA PRO A 94 4.13 11.47 -1.10
C PRO A 94 3.87 10.82 -2.48
N LEU A 95 2.76 10.09 -2.61
CA LEU A 95 2.37 9.46 -3.88
C LEU A 95 1.79 10.48 -4.85
N ILE A 96 0.95 11.39 -4.34
CA ILE A 96 0.35 12.47 -5.13
C ILE A 96 1.46 13.38 -5.69
N GLU A 97 2.44 13.75 -4.86
CA GLU A 97 3.61 14.54 -5.27
C GLU A 97 4.46 13.85 -6.35
N LYS A 98 4.44 12.51 -6.40
CA LYS A 98 5.08 11.70 -7.44
C LYS A 98 4.19 11.50 -8.69
N GLY A 99 2.99 12.10 -8.72
CA GLY A 99 2.06 12.02 -9.84
C GLY A 99 1.21 10.75 -9.86
N TYR A 100 1.19 9.97 -8.78
CA TYR A 100 0.33 8.78 -8.70
C TYR A 100 -1.08 9.17 -8.27
N ASN A 101 -2.07 8.65 -8.99
CA ASN A 101 -3.46 8.75 -8.61
C ASN A 101 -3.79 7.62 -7.62
N ALA A 102 -3.99 7.96 -6.35
CA ALA A 102 -4.15 7.02 -5.26
C ALA A 102 -5.17 7.51 -4.24
N ASP A 103 -5.73 6.56 -3.50
CA ASP A 103 -6.64 6.84 -2.40
C ASP A 103 -6.37 5.88 -1.24
N CYS A 104 -6.89 6.21 -0.07
CA CYS A 104 -6.78 5.37 1.10
C CYS A 104 -7.92 5.57 2.08
N TYR A 105 -8.13 4.57 2.92
CA TYR A 105 -8.91 4.71 4.13
C TYR A 105 -8.16 4.09 5.31
N THR A 106 -8.47 4.59 6.51
CA THR A 106 -7.97 4.04 7.77
C THR A 106 -9.12 3.64 8.68
N ASP A 107 -8.89 2.61 9.47
CA ASP A 107 -9.81 2.18 10.52
C ASP A 107 -9.04 1.96 11.83
N TYR A 108 -9.39 2.72 12.87
CA TYR A 108 -8.72 2.72 14.16
C TYR A 108 -9.50 1.88 15.18
N CYS A 109 -9.44 0.56 14.99
CA CYS A 109 -10.26 -0.44 15.66
C CYS A 109 -10.24 -0.39 17.20
N THR A 110 -9.11 -0.08 17.85
CA THR A 110 -8.94 -0.03 19.32
C THR A 110 -7.80 0.89 19.73
N ILE A 111 -7.63 1.16 21.05
CA ILE A 111 -6.44 1.82 21.61
C ILE A 111 -5.21 1.09 21.06
N ASN A 112 -4.40 1.82 20.31
CA ASN A 112 -3.17 1.38 19.66
C ASN A 112 -3.30 0.30 18.57
N LYS A 113 -4.43 0.14 17.89
CA LYS A 113 -4.50 -0.71 16.69
C LYS A 113 -5.22 -0.02 15.53
N GLY A 114 -4.55 0.02 14.39
CA GLY A 114 -5.08 0.56 13.15
C GLY A 114 -5.04 -0.44 11.99
N GLN A 115 -5.88 -0.18 11.01
CA GLN A 115 -5.82 -0.72 9.66
C GLN A 115 -5.72 0.43 8.67
N CYS A 116 -4.98 0.21 7.58
CA CYS A 116 -4.89 1.16 6.47
C CYS A 116 -4.95 0.39 5.17
N HIS A 117 -5.80 0.82 4.28
CA HIS A 117 -5.85 0.34 2.91
C HIS A 117 -5.45 1.49 1.99
N ILE A 118 -4.35 1.32 1.27
CA ILE A 118 -3.85 2.28 0.28
C ILE A 118 -3.87 1.62 -1.11
N TYR A 119 -4.39 2.32 -2.11
CA TYR A 119 -4.58 1.76 -3.45
C TYR A 119 -4.48 2.79 -4.57
N SER A 120 -4.14 2.32 -5.78
CA SER A 120 -4.12 3.12 -7.00
C SER A 120 -5.50 3.24 -7.65
N LEU A 121 -5.77 4.38 -8.31
CA LEU A 121 -6.97 4.63 -9.10
C LEU A 121 -6.69 4.56 -10.63
N PRO A 122 -7.64 4.08 -11.46
CA PRO A 122 -8.94 3.55 -11.09
C PRO A 122 -8.80 2.21 -10.35
N PHE A 123 -9.59 2.08 -9.30
CA PHE A 123 -9.51 0.94 -8.41
C PHE A 123 -10.46 -0.15 -8.90
N THR A 124 -9.91 -1.32 -9.22
CA THR A 124 -10.70 -2.50 -9.55
C THR A 124 -10.65 -3.41 -8.33
N LEU A 125 -11.69 -3.42 -7.49
CA LEU A 125 -11.70 -4.27 -6.31
C LEU A 125 -13.03 -5.02 -6.16
N GLU A 126 -12.91 -6.33 -6.00
CA GLU A 126 -14.03 -7.25 -5.80
C GLU A 126 -14.38 -7.46 -4.31
N ARG A 127 -13.53 -6.99 -3.36
CA ARG A 127 -13.77 -7.22 -1.93
C ARG A 127 -13.03 -6.28 -0.97
N MET A 128 -13.78 -5.63 -0.10
CA MET A 128 -13.29 -4.83 1.01
C MET A 128 -13.00 -5.71 2.25
N ASP A 129 -11.91 -5.43 2.97
CA ASP A 129 -11.61 -6.14 4.23
C ASP A 129 -12.50 -5.62 5.39
N VAL A 130 -12.60 -6.41 6.46
CA VAL A 130 -13.60 -6.16 7.53
C VAL A 130 -13.30 -4.86 8.29
N PHE A 131 -14.21 -3.90 8.17
CA PHE A 131 -14.24 -2.69 8.97
C PHE A 131 -14.77 -2.91 10.38
N THR A 132 -14.27 -2.09 11.30
CA THR A 132 -14.87 -1.90 12.61
C THR A 132 -15.81 -0.70 12.62
N ASN A 133 -16.56 -0.57 13.71
CA ASN A 133 -17.58 0.46 13.92
C ASN A 133 -17.01 1.90 13.98
N LYS A 134 -15.70 2.06 13.79
CA LYS A 134 -14.97 3.34 13.80
C LYS A 134 -14.54 3.79 12.41
N PHE A 135 -15.02 3.12 11.36
CA PHE A 135 -14.83 3.57 9.99
C PHE A 135 -15.39 5.00 9.83
N PRO A 136 -14.61 5.98 9.35
CA PRO A 136 -15.08 7.36 9.27
C PRO A 136 -16.26 7.50 8.31
N ASP A 137 -17.34 8.15 8.74
CA ASP A 137 -18.49 8.48 7.88
C ASP A 137 -18.10 9.33 6.65
N SER A 138 -16.92 9.97 6.69
CA SER A 138 -16.35 10.76 5.59
C SER A 138 -15.65 9.94 4.51
N CYS A 139 -15.44 8.63 4.70
CA CYS A 139 -14.93 7.71 3.68
C CYS A 139 -16.05 7.25 2.72
N LEU A 140 -16.91 8.18 2.30
CA LEU A 140 -17.88 7.95 1.24
C LEU A 140 -17.09 7.64 -0.03
N PHE A 141 -17.13 6.38 -0.48
CA PHE A 141 -16.64 5.98 -1.79
C PHE A 141 -17.19 6.97 -2.81
N VAL A 142 -16.33 7.82 -3.37
CA VAL A 142 -16.72 8.74 -4.43
C VAL A 142 -17.19 7.85 -5.57
N ASN A 143 -18.50 7.84 -5.82
CA ASN A 143 -19.11 7.04 -6.88
C ASN A 143 -18.26 7.16 -8.14
N VAL A 144 -17.63 6.05 -8.53
CA VAL A 144 -16.96 5.94 -9.82
C VAL A 144 -18.08 5.98 -10.85
N ARG A 145 -18.33 7.16 -11.42
CA ARG A 145 -19.28 7.34 -12.53
C ARG A 145 -18.63 6.96 -13.85
#